data_AF-A0A7U9NBP3-F1
#
_entry.id   AF-A0A7U9NBP3-F1
#
_cell.length_a   1.000
_cell.length_b   1.000
_cell.length_c   1.000
_cell.angle_alpha   90.00
_cell.angle_beta   90.00
_cell.angle_gamma   90.00
#
_symmetry.space_group_name_H-M   'P 1'
#
loop_
_entity.id
_entity.type
_entity.pdbx_description
1 polymer ?
#
loop_
_entity_poly.entity_id
_entity_poly.type
_entity_poly.pdbx_seq_one_letter_code
_entity_poly.pdbx_strand_id
1 'polypeptide(L)'
;MKVMNGPEAEVRVGNCLPLSAIPVGTQVHNIELYPGKGGQLVRSAGNSAQLMAKEGKYATLRLPSGEMRMVPISCRATVGVVGNVDHSLIKIGKAGRKRHMGIRPTVRGSVMNPNDHPHGGGEGKTGIGRPGPCTPWGKPALGLKTRKKKKASNKLIVRRRDGRAIK
;
A
#
# COMPACT_ATOMS: atom_id res chain seq x y z
N MET A 1 5.72 7.37 29.13
CA MET A 1 5.99 8.34 28.04
C MET A 1 4.66 9.03 27.70
N LYS A 2 4.55 10.35 27.83
CA LYS A 2 3.29 11.07 27.54
C LYS A 2 3.19 11.34 26.03
N VAL A 3 2.15 10.83 25.38
CA VAL A 3 1.87 11.09 23.96
C VAL A 3 1.03 12.36 23.87
N MET A 4 1.34 13.20 22.89
CA MET A 4 0.64 14.47 22.65
C MET A 4 0.00 14.49 21.26
N ASN A 5 -1.12 15.20 21.18
CA ASN A 5 -1.92 15.36 19.97
C ASN A 5 -2.22 16.86 19.83
N GLY A 6 -1.87 17.44 18.69
CA GLY A 6 -2.17 18.84 18.40
C GLY A 6 -1.08 19.54 17.60
N PRO A 7 -1.33 20.77 17.14
CA PRO A 7 -0.35 21.59 16.44
C PRO A 7 0.83 22.03 17.32
N GLU A 8 0.60 22.17 18.63
CA GLU A 8 1.62 22.58 19.61
C GLU A 8 2.44 21.42 20.18
N ALA A 9 2.14 20.19 19.77
CA ALA A 9 2.90 19.04 20.22
C ALA A 9 4.35 19.12 19.73
N GLU A 10 5.30 18.67 20.55
CA GLU A 10 6.67 18.52 20.11
C GLU A 10 6.79 17.43 19.03
N VAL A 11 7.74 17.61 18.11
CA VAL A 11 8.06 16.64 17.05
C VAL A 11 8.82 15.46 17.66
N ARG A 12 8.10 14.61 18.39
CA ARG A 12 8.62 13.40 19.02
C ARG A 12 7.87 12.16 18.53
N VAL A 13 8.58 11.04 18.49
CA VAL A 13 8.00 9.72 18.15
C VAL A 13 6.73 9.47 18.98
N GLY A 14 5.67 9.09 18.28
CA GLY A 14 4.34 8.82 18.86
C GLY A 14 3.40 10.03 18.88
N ASN A 15 3.89 11.26 18.79
CA ASN A 15 3.03 12.44 18.76
C ASN A 15 2.35 12.62 17.40
N CYS A 16 1.13 13.15 17.42
CA CYS A 16 0.33 13.39 16.22
C CYS A 16 0.14 14.89 15.95
N LEU A 17 0.66 15.34 14.81
CA LEU A 17 0.70 16.74 14.40
C LEU A 17 0.14 16.90 12.97
N PRO A 18 -0.33 18.10 12.58
CA PRO A 18 -0.57 18.40 11.17
C PRO A 18 0.74 18.38 10.37
N LEU A 19 0.67 18.01 9.09
CA LEU A 19 1.84 17.97 8.20
C LEU A 19 2.52 19.34 8.04
N SER A 20 1.80 20.44 8.28
CA SER A 20 2.36 21.79 8.32
C SER A 20 3.47 21.94 9.38
N ALA A 21 3.23 21.41 10.59
CA ALA A 21 4.12 21.53 11.74
C ALA A 21 5.30 20.53 11.71
N ILE A 22 5.19 19.45 10.92
CA ILE A 22 6.23 18.41 10.87
C ILE A 22 7.40 18.89 9.98
N PRO A 23 8.67 18.77 10.41
CA PRO A 23 9.84 19.09 9.60
C PRO A 23 9.98 18.15 8.40
N VAL A 24 10.47 18.70 7.28
CA VAL A 24 10.82 17.89 6.10
C VAL A 24 11.93 16.89 6.46
N GLY A 25 11.89 15.71 5.87
CA GLY A 25 12.80 14.59 6.14
C GLY A 25 12.32 13.64 7.23
N THR A 26 11.36 14.05 8.06
CA THR A 26 10.82 13.26 9.16
C THR A 26 10.10 12.00 8.67
N GLN A 27 10.28 10.89 9.39
CA GLN A 27 9.51 9.67 9.20
C GLN A 27 8.17 9.75 9.91
N VAL A 28 7.09 9.44 9.19
CA VAL A 28 5.72 9.54 9.67
C VAL A 28 4.90 8.31 9.30
N HIS A 29 3.92 7.98 10.12
CA HIS A 29 2.95 6.91 9.89
C HIS A 29 1.53 7.38 10.25
N ASN A 30 0.53 6.53 10.00
CA ASN A 30 -0.89 6.81 10.26
C ASN A 30 -1.35 8.16 9.67
N ILE A 31 -1.20 8.30 8.35
CA ILE A 31 -1.37 9.58 7.65
C ILE A 31 -2.79 9.68 7.10
N GLU A 32 -3.43 10.83 7.32
CA GLU A 32 -4.72 11.14 6.71
C GLU A 32 -4.59 11.38 5.21
N LEU A 33 -5.55 10.88 4.42
CA LEU A 33 -5.63 11.21 3.00
C LEU A 33 -6.44 12.51 2.77
N TYR A 34 -7.36 12.79 3.68
CA TYR A 34 -8.23 13.96 3.70
C TYR A 34 -8.30 14.46 5.15
N PRO A 35 -8.26 15.79 5.38
CA PRO A 35 -8.27 16.34 6.72
C PRO A 35 -9.48 15.85 7.53
N GLY A 36 -9.24 15.35 8.74
CA GLY A 36 -10.30 14.92 9.67
C GLY A 36 -10.97 13.58 9.35
N LYS A 37 -10.57 12.90 8.27
CA LYS A 37 -11.10 11.56 7.93
C LYS A 37 -10.42 10.43 8.72
N GLY A 38 -9.39 10.76 9.50
CA GLY A 38 -8.56 9.79 10.20
C GLY A 38 -7.50 9.16 9.29
N GLY A 39 -6.51 8.54 9.92
CA GLY A 39 -5.35 7.97 9.23
C GLY A 39 -5.73 6.78 8.36
N GLN A 40 -5.36 6.84 7.07
CA GLN A 40 -5.67 5.81 6.08
C GLN A 40 -4.40 5.15 5.53
N LEU A 41 -3.31 5.93 5.43
CA LEU A 41 -2.05 5.49 4.85
C LEU A 41 -1.06 5.08 5.95
N VAL A 42 -0.20 4.10 5.62
CA VAL A 42 0.95 3.70 6.45
C VAL A 42 0.54 3.27 7.87
N ARG A 43 -0.25 2.18 7.95
CA ARG A 43 -0.76 1.62 9.21
C ARG A 43 -0.25 0.21 9.52
N SER A 44 0.36 -0.45 8.53
CA SER A 44 0.85 -1.82 8.68
C SER A 44 2.17 -1.85 9.43
N ALA A 45 2.46 -3.00 10.06
CA ALA A 45 3.66 -3.24 10.84
C ALA A 45 4.95 -2.86 10.09
N GLY A 46 5.89 -2.23 10.80
CA GLY A 46 7.22 -1.87 10.28
C GLY A 46 7.27 -0.76 9.23
N ASN A 47 6.13 -0.18 8.83
CA ASN A 47 6.10 0.81 7.76
C ASN A 47 6.17 2.25 8.27
N SER A 48 6.84 3.09 7.48
CA SER A 48 6.85 4.56 7.59
C SER A 48 6.79 5.18 6.19
N ALA A 49 6.41 6.45 6.11
CA ALA A 49 6.61 7.30 4.95
C ALA A 49 7.50 8.47 5.34
N GLN A 50 8.15 9.06 4.34
CA GLN A 50 9.01 10.22 4.54
C GLN A 50 8.34 11.47 3.99
N LEU A 51 8.35 12.55 4.78
CA LEU A 51 7.93 13.87 4.31
C LEU A 51 9.05 14.49 3.46
N MET A 52 8.82 14.65 2.16
CA MET A 52 9.85 15.07 1.21
C MET A 52 9.84 16.58 0.96
N ALA A 53 8.67 17.18 0.88
CA ALA A 53 8.52 18.61 0.62
C ALA A 53 7.18 19.13 1.17
N LYS A 54 7.11 20.42 1.42
CA LYS A 54 5.89 21.15 1.78
C LYS A 54 5.77 22.35 0.85
N GLU A 55 4.76 22.37 -0.01
CA GLU A 55 4.57 23.39 -1.03
C GLU A 55 3.12 23.87 -1.06
N GLY A 56 2.92 25.15 -0.72
CA GLY A 56 1.60 25.77 -0.69
C GLY A 56 0.61 24.98 0.16
N LYS A 57 -0.44 24.45 -0.50
CA LYS A 57 -1.54 23.72 0.17
C LYS A 57 -1.27 22.22 0.35
N TYR A 58 -0.14 21.70 -0.16
CA TYR A 58 0.14 20.27 -0.18
C TYR A 58 1.51 19.92 0.43
N ALA A 59 1.58 18.74 1.00
CA ALA A 59 2.79 18.07 1.44
C ALA A 59 3.05 16.88 0.53
N THR A 60 4.29 16.71 0.07
CA THR A 60 4.72 15.57 -0.74
C THR A 60 5.32 14.51 0.17
N LEU A 61 4.73 13.32 0.14
CA LEU A 61 5.14 12.16 0.93
C LEU A 61 5.69 11.08 0.02
N ARG A 62 6.82 10.48 0.42
CA ARG A 62 7.32 9.23 -0.16
C ARG A 62 6.74 8.06 0.64
N LEU A 63 5.83 7.33 0.02
CA LEU A 63 5.18 6.17 0.63
C LEU A 63 6.13 4.96 0.69
N PRO A 64 5.87 3.99 1.58
CA PRO A 64 6.67 2.75 1.66
C PRO A 64 6.61 1.92 0.37
N SER A 65 5.60 2.16 -0.49
CA SER A 65 5.54 1.58 -1.83
C SER A 65 6.57 2.15 -2.81
N GLY A 66 7.21 3.28 -2.48
CA GLY A 66 8.07 4.08 -3.37
C GLY A 66 7.33 5.14 -4.18
N GLU A 67 5.98 5.18 -4.13
CA GLU A 67 5.17 6.25 -4.76
C GLU A 67 5.39 7.58 -4.04
N MET A 68 5.57 8.66 -4.80
CA MET A 68 5.54 10.03 -4.27
C MET A 68 4.19 10.67 -4.53
N ARG A 69 3.55 11.13 -3.46
CA ARG A 69 2.17 11.59 -3.50
C ARG A 69 1.99 12.87 -2.69
N MET A 70 1.20 13.79 -3.23
CA MET A 70 0.75 15.00 -2.59
C MET A 70 -0.49 14.74 -1.73
N VAL A 71 -0.47 15.25 -0.51
CA VAL A 71 -1.56 15.20 0.48
C VAL A 71 -1.78 16.61 1.03
N PRO A 72 -3.02 17.05 1.33
CA PRO A 72 -3.24 18.38 1.90
C PRO A 72 -2.42 18.62 3.17
N ILE A 73 -1.82 19.80 3.31
CA ILE A 73 -0.91 20.10 4.42
C ILE A 73 -1.60 20.13 5.80
N SER A 74 -2.93 20.32 5.81
CA SER A 74 -3.77 20.24 7.01
C SER A 74 -4.05 18.80 7.48
N CYS A 75 -3.68 17.79 6.68
CA CYS A 75 -3.80 16.38 7.11
C CYS A 75 -2.88 16.10 8.29
N ARG A 76 -3.33 15.21 9.17
CA ARG A 76 -2.57 14.79 10.34
C ARG A 76 -1.72 13.56 10.05
N ALA A 77 -0.59 13.47 10.74
CA ALA A 77 0.29 12.32 10.72
C ALA A 77 0.93 12.11 12.10
N THR A 78 1.37 10.88 12.37
CA THR A 78 2.07 10.53 13.61
C THR A 78 3.55 10.36 13.33
N VAL A 79 4.42 10.94 14.16
CA VAL A 79 5.87 10.87 13.96
C VAL A 79 6.39 9.48 14.37
N GLY A 80 7.27 8.92 13.55
CA GLY A 80 7.93 7.64 13.78
C GLY A 80 7.47 6.51 12.85
N VAL A 81 7.84 5.29 13.22
CA VAL A 81 7.58 4.06 12.47
C VAL A 81 6.56 3.19 13.22
N VAL A 82 5.72 2.45 12.50
CA VAL A 82 4.85 1.45 13.13
C VAL A 82 5.69 0.31 13.70
N GLY A 83 5.41 -0.11 14.93
CA GLY A 83 6.12 -1.21 15.60
C GLY A 83 5.97 -2.57 14.89
N ASN A 84 6.58 -3.60 15.49
CA ASN A 84 6.59 -4.98 14.97
C ASN A 84 7.24 -5.11 13.58
N VAL A 85 8.47 -4.60 13.44
CA VAL A 85 9.24 -4.63 12.18
C VAL A 85 9.50 -6.07 11.71
N ASP A 86 9.70 -6.99 12.66
CA ASP A 86 10.01 -8.40 12.40
C ASP A 86 8.82 -9.24 11.96
N HIS A 87 7.62 -8.64 11.81
CA HIS A 87 6.43 -9.36 11.38
C HIS A 87 6.64 -10.09 10.04
N SER A 88 7.48 -9.56 9.16
CA SER A 88 7.83 -10.17 7.87
C SER A 88 8.72 -11.42 7.99
N LEU A 89 9.44 -11.58 9.10
CA LEU A 89 10.36 -12.70 9.34
C LEU A 89 9.63 -13.96 9.83
N ILE A 90 8.35 -13.84 10.19
CA ILE A 90 7.56 -14.93 10.74
C ILE A 90 7.30 -16.00 9.67
N LYS A 91 7.89 -17.19 9.87
CA LYS A 91 7.53 -18.39 9.11
C LYS A 91 6.25 -19.02 9.70
N ILE A 92 5.22 -19.20 8.89
CA ILE A 92 3.94 -19.80 9.32
C ILE A 92 4.12 -21.28 9.72
N GLY A 93 5.01 -22.00 9.04
CA GLY A 93 5.36 -23.39 9.33
C GLY A 93 4.29 -24.39 8.88
N LYS A 94 3.15 -24.45 9.57
CA LYS A 94 2.09 -25.44 9.33
C LYS A 94 0.85 -24.86 8.64
N ALA A 95 0.18 -25.69 7.82
CA ALA A 95 -1.06 -25.30 7.13
C ALA A 95 -2.19 -24.89 8.08
N GLY A 96 -2.32 -25.55 9.24
CA GLY A 96 -3.34 -25.21 10.26
C GLY A 96 -3.19 -23.78 10.80
N ARG A 97 -1.95 -23.28 10.95
CA ARG A 97 -1.73 -21.89 11.41
C ARG A 97 -2.25 -20.88 10.39
N LYS A 98 -2.12 -21.17 9.09
CA LYS A 98 -2.72 -20.37 8.01
C LYS A 98 -4.25 -20.35 8.10
N ARG A 99 -4.88 -21.46 8.48
CA ARG A 99 -6.32 -21.54 8.74
C ARG A 99 -6.75 -20.71 9.95
N HIS A 100 -5.96 -20.70 11.03
CA HIS A 100 -6.23 -19.87 12.21
C HIS A 100 -6.18 -18.37 11.91
N MET A 101 -5.42 -17.97 10.88
CA MET A 101 -5.41 -16.59 10.35
C MET A 101 -6.64 -16.27 9.47
N GLY A 102 -7.62 -17.18 9.35
CA GLY A 102 -8.81 -17.00 8.52
C GLY A 102 -8.59 -17.23 7.02
N ILE A 103 -7.40 -17.68 6.60
CA ILE A 103 -7.08 -17.89 5.18
C ILE A 103 -7.45 -19.31 4.78
N ARG A 104 -8.33 -19.46 3.77
CA ARG A 104 -8.71 -20.74 3.19
C ARG A 104 -7.73 -21.20 2.10
N PRO A 105 -7.63 -22.51 1.82
CA PRO A 105 -6.84 -23.02 0.69
C PRO A 105 -7.35 -22.45 -0.64
N THR A 106 -6.42 -22.08 -1.52
CA THR A 106 -6.70 -21.60 -2.88
C THR A 106 -6.17 -22.60 -3.90
N VAL A 107 -7.02 -23.06 -4.80
CA VAL A 107 -6.67 -24.04 -5.85
C VAL A 107 -6.07 -23.31 -7.05
N ARG A 108 -5.09 -23.92 -7.73
CA ARG A 108 -4.47 -23.36 -8.94
C ARG A 108 -5.43 -23.47 -10.13
N GLY A 109 -5.50 -22.46 -10.98
CA GLY A 109 -6.35 -22.50 -12.18
C GLY A 109 -5.99 -23.59 -13.18
N SER A 110 -4.72 -24.02 -13.21
CA SER A 110 -4.23 -25.05 -14.15
C SER A 110 -4.70 -26.48 -13.82
N VAL A 111 -5.26 -26.71 -12.63
CA VAL A 111 -5.77 -28.04 -12.24
C VAL A 111 -7.29 -28.13 -12.32
N MET A 112 -7.95 -27.03 -12.70
CA MET A 112 -9.41 -26.96 -12.80
C MET A 112 -9.87 -27.45 -14.17
N ASN A 113 -11.18 -27.59 -14.35
CA ASN A 113 -11.78 -27.87 -15.65
C ASN A 113 -11.82 -26.59 -16.52
N PRO A 114 -11.91 -26.72 -17.86
CA PRO A 114 -11.93 -25.56 -18.77
C PRO A 114 -13.06 -24.55 -18.53
N ASN A 115 -14.20 -24.99 -17.97
CA ASN A 115 -15.33 -24.13 -17.61
C ASN A 115 -15.02 -23.23 -16.39
N ASP A 116 -14.20 -23.72 -15.46
CA ASP A 116 -13.93 -23.05 -14.18
C ASP A 116 -12.77 -22.05 -14.27
N HIS A 117 -11.79 -22.33 -15.13
CA HIS A 117 -10.64 -21.45 -15.32
C HIS A 117 -10.14 -21.45 -16.77
N PRO A 118 -9.70 -20.30 -17.32
CA PRO A 118 -9.10 -20.21 -18.66
C PRO A 118 -7.83 -21.03 -18.89
N HIS A 119 -7.28 -21.65 -17.85
CA HIS A 119 -6.08 -22.50 -17.89
C HIS A 119 -6.42 -23.96 -17.55
N GLY A 120 -7.70 -24.27 -17.36
CA GLY A 120 -8.15 -25.58 -16.96
C GLY A 120 -8.19 -26.56 -18.13
N GLY A 121 -8.14 -27.85 -17.78
CA GLY A 121 -8.20 -28.98 -18.69
C GLY A 121 -6.91 -29.32 -19.43
N GLY A 122 -7.08 -30.15 -20.45
CA GLY A 122 -6.01 -30.84 -21.17
C GLY A 122 -5.55 -32.12 -20.47
N GLU A 123 -4.81 -32.95 -21.19
CA GLU A 123 -4.33 -34.24 -20.69
C GLU A 123 -3.11 -34.06 -19.78
N GLY A 124 -3.18 -34.64 -18.57
CA GLY A 124 -2.08 -34.56 -17.61
C GLY A 124 -1.78 -33.14 -17.13
N LYS A 125 -0.48 -32.83 -16.97
CA LYS A 125 -0.04 -31.49 -16.55
C LYS A 125 0.19 -30.61 -17.78
N THR A 126 -0.70 -29.65 -17.98
CA THR A 126 -0.67 -28.76 -19.14
C THR A 126 0.01 -27.42 -18.86
N GLY A 127 0.57 -26.84 -19.92
CA GLY A 127 1.01 -25.44 -19.93
C GLY A 127 -0.17 -24.47 -19.99
N ILE A 128 0.10 -23.18 -20.10
CA ILE A 128 -0.95 -22.14 -20.11
C ILE A 128 -1.84 -22.22 -21.36
N GLY A 129 -1.30 -22.64 -22.51
CA GLY A 129 -2.06 -22.78 -23.76
C GLY A 129 -2.60 -21.45 -24.34
N ARG A 130 -2.16 -20.31 -23.82
CA ARG A 130 -2.58 -18.95 -24.21
C ARG A 130 -1.36 -18.01 -24.29
N PRO A 131 -1.47 -16.87 -25.00
CA PRO A 131 -0.37 -15.90 -25.14
C PRO A 131 0.19 -15.36 -23.82
N GLY A 132 -0.59 -15.42 -22.75
CA GLY A 132 -0.11 -15.11 -21.40
C GLY A 132 -1.09 -15.59 -20.33
N PRO A 133 -0.70 -15.50 -19.04
CA PRO A 133 -1.54 -15.91 -17.94
C PRO A 133 -2.79 -15.03 -17.81
N CYS A 134 -3.93 -15.67 -17.59
CA CYS A 134 -5.23 -15.05 -17.35
C CYS A 134 -5.70 -15.24 -15.90
N THR A 135 -6.54 -14.31 -15.46
CA THR A 135 -7.38 -14.44 -14.26
C THR A 135 -8.53 -15.42 -14.52
N PRO A 136 -9.25 -15.89 -13.47
CA PRO A 136 -10.43 -16.75 -13.66
C PRO A 136 -11.50 -16.13 -14.58
N TRP A 137 -11.56 -14.80 -14.65
CA TRP A 137 -12.48 -14.05 -15.51
C TRP A 137 -11.89 -13.68 -16.88
N GLY A 138 -10.81 -14.33 -17.32
CA GLY A 138 -10.24 -14.17 -18.67
C GLY A 138 -9.36 -12.93 -18.88
N LYS A 139 -9.33 -11.97 -17.94
CA LYS A 139 -8.45 -10.80 -18.05
C LYS A 139 -6.98 -11.18 -17.86
N PRO A 140 -6.01 -10.51 -18.53
CA PRO A 140 -4.58 -10.75 -18.30
C PRO A 140 -4.18 -10.58 -16.82
N ALA A 141 -3.45 -11.54 -16.28
CA ALA A 141 -2.99 -11.53 -14.88
C ALA A 141 -1.64 -10.78 -14.71
N LEU A 142 -0.84 -10.66 -15.77
CA LEU A 142 0.46 -10.00 -15.75
C LEU A 142 0.48 -8.76 -16.63
N GLY A 143 1.22 -7.73 -16.21
CA GLY A 143 1.57 -6.54 -17.01
C GLY A 143 0.45 -5.51 -17.24
N LEU A 144 -0.83 -5.91 -17.17
CA LEU A 144 -1.94 -5.01 -17.42
C LEU A 144 -2.10 -3.97 -16.29
N LYS A 145 -1.94 -2.68 -16.62
CA LYS A 145 -2.18 -1.57 -15.68
C LYS A 145 -3.69 -1.37 -15.46
N THR A 146 -4.20 -1.77 -14.29
CA THR A 146 -5.64 -1.72 -13.94
C THR A 146 -6.13 -0.35 -13.43
N ARG A 147 -5.23 0.62 -13.21
CA ARG A 147 -5.59 1.95 -12.73
C ARG A 147 -6.40 2.73 -13.78
N LYS A 148 -7.56 3.25 -13.39
CA LYS A 148 -8.38 4.14 -14.24
C LYS A 148 -7.62 5.39 -14.68
N LYS A 149 -7.56 5.65 -16.00
CA LYS A 149 -6.80 6.76 -16.62
C LYS A 149 -7.31 8.15 -16.22
N LYS A 150 -8.63 8.35 -16.07
CA LYS A 150 -9.25 9.65 -15.77
C LYS A 150 -9.52 9.90 -14.27
N LYS A 151 -8.84 9.18 -13.37
CA LYS A 151 -9.08 9.34 -11.93
C LYS A 151 -8.56 10.70 -11.46
N ALA A 152 -9.40 11.50 -10.79
CA ALA A 152 -9.04 12.84 -10.30
C ALA A 152 -7.79 12.87 -9.41
N SER A 153 -7.53 11.78 -8.66
CA SER A 153 -6.33 11.65 -7.82
C SER A 153 -5.02 11.48 -8.61
N ASN A 154 -5.05 11.41 -9.94
CA ASN A 154 -3.84 11.31 -10.75
C ASN A 154 -2.99 12.59 -10.65
N LYS A 155 -3.63 13.76 -10.53
CA LYS A 155 -2.95 15.06 -10.33
C LYS A 155 -2.15 15.16 -9.03
N LEU A 156 -2.46 14.31 -8.06
CA LEU A 156 -1.82 14.29 -6.74
C LEU A 156 -0.64 13.31 -6.67
N ILE A 157 -0.31 12.63 -7.77
CA ILE A 157 0.82 11.68 -7.80
C ILE A 157 1.92 12.29 -8.63
N VAL A 158 3.06 12.51 -8.00
CA VAL A 158 4.25 13.08 -8.62
C VAL A 158 5.03 11.97 -9.34
N ARG A 159 5.24 10.85 -8.63
CA ARG A 159 6.00 9.70 -9.14
C ARG A 159 5.32 8.40 -8.77
N ARG A 160 5.18 7.51 -9.73
CA ARG A 160 4.62 6.17 -9.51
C ARG A 160 5.62 5.26 -8.80
N ARG A 161 5.12 4.16 -8.24
CA ARG A 161 5.92 3.09 -7.60
C ARG A 161 7.02 2.52 -8.51
N ASP A 162 6.80 2.47 -9.83
CA ASP A 162 7.78 2.00 -10.82
C ASP A 162 8.86 3.06 -11.14
N GLY A 163 8.88 4.16 -10.39
CA GLY A 163 9.86 5.22 -10.54
C GLY A 163 9.59 6.16 -11.71
N ARG A 164 8.53 5.95 -12.49
CA ARG A 164 8.18 6.82 -13.63
C ARG A 164 7.44 8.07 -13.13
N ALA A 165 7.83 9.24 -13.64
CA ALA A 165 7.05 10.46 -13.48
C ALA A 165 5.70 10.31 -14.21
N ILE A 166 4.66 10.94 -13.68
CA ILE A 166 3.40 11.04 -14.42
C ILE A 166 3.56 12.13 -15.49
N LYS A 167 3.45 11.72 -16.76
CA LYS A 167 3.17 12.65 -17.87
C LYS A 167 1.72 13.11 -17.80
#